data_AF-Q22TF4-F1
#
_entry.id   AF-Q22TF4-F1
#
_cell.length_a   1.000
_cell.length_b   1.000
_cell.length_c   1.000
_cell.angle_alpha   90.00
_cell.angle_beta   90.00
_cell.angle_gamma   90.00
#
_symmetry.space_group_name_H-M   'P 1'
#
loop_
_entity.id
_entity.type
_entity.pdbx_description
1 polymer ?
#
loop_
_entity_poly.entity_id
_entity_poly.type
_entity_poly.pdbx_seq_one_letter_code
_entity_poly.pdbx_strand_id
1 'polypeptide(L)'
;MKALFFFLAILQLIFAGSGQFVTCSSSSSNNCVSACPTAPTGCIWQGSPLNNCFITDCSLCQSSANTSDQYCQSCSVSSGKYSNAAQTACVNPQYSCTNRGSQLWTDSDCNQCYNSSYFANGSGTQCIQSSASCTNRGTQVWTSQDCLSCFNKQAVVNNTCYSKVIYISLAFMISMLL
;
A
#
# COMPACT_ATOMS: atom_id res chain seq x y z
N MET A 1 18.97 34.26 -32.15
CA MET A 1 17.72 33.80 -31.51
C MET A 1 17.34 32.34 -31.82
N LYS A 2 17.55 31.81 -33.04
CA LYS A 2 17.28 30.38 -33.36
C LYS A 2 18.19 29.37 -32.64
N ALA A 3 19.46 29.71 -32.38
CA ALA A 3 20.39 28.85 -31.64
C ALA A 3 20.02 28.67 -30.15
N LEU A 4 19.33 29.67 -29.55
CA LEU A 4 18.92 29.61 -28.14
C LEU A 4 17.76 28.63 -27.92
N PHE A 5 16.84 28.52 -28.88
CA PHE A 5 15.74 27.54 -28.85
C PHE A 5 16.23 26.09 -29.01
N PHE A 6 17.27 25.87 -29.82
CA PHE A 6 17.88 24.54 -29.96
C PHE A 6 18.57 24.07 -28.67
N PHE A 7 19.21 24.99 -27.94
CA PHE A 7 19.85 24.68 -26.65
C PHE A 7 18.82 24.37 -25.54
N LEU A 8 17.67 25.05 -25.54
CA LEU A 8 16.55 24.77 -24.64
C LEU A 8 15.89 23.41 -24.91
N ALA A 9 15.81 22.97 -26.17
CA ALA A 9 15.26 21.66 -26.52
C ALA A 9 16.16 20.48 -26.13
N ILE A 10 17.49 20.66 -26.16
CA ILE A 10 18.45 19.63 -25.74
C ILE A 10 18.50 19.50 -24.21
N LEU A 11 18.23 20.58 -23.47
CA LEU A 11 18.19 20.56 -21.99
C LEU A 11 17.01 19.75 -21.42
N GLN A 12 15.96 19.51 -22.21
CA GLN A 12 14.80 18.71 -21.77
C GLN A 12 15.01 17.21 -21.96
N LEU A 13 16.09 16.78 -22.63
CA LEU A 13 16.44 15.37 -22.86
C LEU A 13 17.36 14.78 -21.77
N ILE A 14 17.80 15.58 -20.77
CA ILE A 14 18.86 15.19 -19.82
C ILE A 14 18.32 14.77 -18.44
N PHE A 15 17.00 14.67 -18.26
CA PHE A 15 16.38 14.15 -17.04
C PHE A 15 15.66 12.83 -17.25
N ALA A 16 16.20 11.95 -18.11
CA ALA A 16 16.03 10.52 -17.91
C ALA A 16 16.79 10.17 -16.61
N GLY A 17 16.13 10.40 -15.48
CA GLY A 17 16.75 10.34 -14.17
C GLY A 17 17.11 8.90 -13.85
N SER A 18 18.40 8.65 -13.65
CA SER A 18 18.83 7.43 -12.97
C SER A 18 18.08 7.30 -11.65
N GLY A 19 17.68 6.08 -11.33
CA GLY A 19 17.02 5.76 -10.08
C GLY A 19 17.91 6.06 -8.89
N GLN A 20 17.28 6.34 -7.76
CA GLN A 20 17.96 6.51 -6.48
C GLN A 20 18.52 5.16 -5.99
N PHE A 21 19.57 5.23 -5.18
CA PHE A 21 20.13 4.04 -4.54
C PHE A 21 19.17 3.49 -3.48
N VAL A 22 19.01 2.18 -3.47
CA VAL A 22 18.17 1.43 -2.53
C VAL A 22 18.90 0.20 -2.04
N THR A 23 18.42 -0.33 -0.92
CA THR A 23 18.92 -1.59 -0.36
C THR A 23 18.05 -2.76 -0.80
N CYS A 24 18.70 -3.78 -1.33
CA CYS A 24 18.11 -5.07 -1.64
C CYS A 24 18.60 -6.13 -0.64
N SER A 25 17.76 -7.13 -0.38
CA SER A 25 18.01 -8.12 0.67
C SER A 25 17.72 -9.51 0.13
N SER A 26 18.62 -10.06 -0.68
CA SER A 26 18.63 -11.50 -0.95
C SER A 26 19.88 -12.14 -0.35
N SER A 27 19.74 -13.41 0.02
CA SER A 27 20.75 -14.21 0.70
C SER A 27 21.71 -14.95 -0.23
N SER A 28 21.54 -14.83 -1.56
CA SER A 28 22.22 -15.68 -2.55
C SER A 28 23.30 -14.98 -3.38
N SER A 29 23.41 -13.66 -3.31
CA SER A 29 24.31 -12.88 -4.17
C SER A 29 24.57 -11.48 -3.62
N ASN A 30 25.75 -10.92 -3.93
CA ASN A 30 26.10 -9.54 -3.62
C ASN A 30 25.82 -8.56 -4.78
N ASN A 31 25.17 -9.01 -5.87
CA ASN A 31 24.81 -8.15 -6.99
C ASN A 31 23.31 -7.83 -7.02
N CYS A 32 22.98 -6.60 -7.42
CA CYS A 32 21.61 -6.09 -7.40
C CYS A 32 20.68 -6.76 -8.41
N VAL A 33 21.22 -7.25 -9.53
CA VAL A 33 20.44 -7.93 -10.60
C VAL A 33 19.67 -9.14 -10.05
N SER A 34 20.31 -9.91 -9.18
CA SER A 34 19.74 -11.14 -8.60
C SER A 34 19.20 -10.97 -7.19
N ALA A 35 19.56 -9.88 -6.51
CA ALA A 35 19.15 -9.65 -5.13
C ALA A 35 17.95 -8.74 -4.94
N CYS A 36 17.68 -7.85 -5.91
CA CYS A 36 16.50 -7.01 -5.87
C CYS A 36 15.27 -7.76 -6.42
N PRO A 37 14.04 -7.37 -6.01
CA PRO A 37 12.82 -7.87 -6.62
C PRO A 37 12.81 -7.61 -8.13
N THR A 38 12.11 -8.45 -8.89
CA THR A 38 11.92 -8.25 -10.33
C THR A 38 11.43 -6.82 -10.61
N ALA A 39 12.20 -6.08 -11.40
CA ALA A 39 11.81 -4.73 -11.81
C ALA A 39 10.68 -4.77 -12.84
N PRO A 40 9.91 -3.67 -13.00
CA PRO A 40 8.97 -3.54 -14.10
C PRO A 40 9.65 -3.74 -15.47
N THR A 41 8.85 -4.15 -16.46
CA THR A 41 9.34 -4.42 -17.82
C THR A 41 10.13 -3.23 -18.36
N GLY A 42 11.29 -3.51 -18.96
CA GLY A 42 12.19 -2.50 -19.52
C GLY A 42 13.25 -1.99 -18.54
N CYS A 43 13.14 -2.32 -17.25
CA CYS A 43 14.10 -1.90 -16.24
C CYS A 43 14.95 -3.03 -15.68
N ILE A 44 16.21 -2.71 -15.37
CA ILE A 44 17.21 -3.64 -14.90
C ILE A 44 17.90 -3.02 -13.69
N TRP A 45 17.97 -3.79 -12.60
CA TRP A 45 18.76 -3.42 -11.44
C TRP A 45 20.25 -3.49 -11.74
N GLN A 46 20.98 -2.49 -11.27
CA GLN A 46 22.43 -2.44 -11.32
C GLN A 46 22.99 -2.06 -9.96
N GLY A 47 24.29 -2.25 -9.81
CA GLY A 47 25.02 -1.89 -8.60
C GLY A 47 25.50 -3.08 -7.77
N SER A 48 26.37 -2.71 -6.83
CA SER A 48 26.97 -3.54 -5.79
C SER A 48 27.68 -2.57 -4.83
N PRO A 49 27.74 -2.82 -3.51
CA PRO A 49 27.09 -3.92 -2.79
C PRO A 49 25.57 -3.73 -2.67
N LEU A 50 24.87 -4.63 -1.97
CA LEU A 50 23.40 -4.68 -1.92
C LEU A 50 22.69 -3.44 -1.38
N ASN A 51 23.41 -2.50 -0.75
CA ASN A 51 22.89 -1.21 -0.30
C ASN A 51 23.06 -0.08 -1.34
N ASN A 52 23.64 -0.37 -2.51
CA ASN A 52 23.88 0.58 -3.60
C ASN A 52 23.20 0.12 -4.90
N CYS A 53 22.00 -0.45 -4.79
CA CYS A 53 21.24 -0.91 -5.95
C CYS A 53 20.44 0.23 -6.57
N PHE A 54 20.40 0.33 -7.89
CA PHE A 54 19.66 1.37 -8.60
C PHE A 54 19.25 0.91 -9.99
N ILE A 55 18.33 1.63 -10.63
CA ILE A 55 17.96 1.45 -12.04
C ILE A 55 18.61 2.57 -12.84
N THR A 56 19.36 2.23 -13.89
CA THR A 56 20.15 3.22 -14.66
C THR A 56 19.30 4.27 -15.34
N ASP A 57 18.13 3.88 -15.84
CA ASP A 57 17.21 4.76 -16.55
C ASP A 57 15.76 4.38 -16.20
N CYS A 58 15.15 5.19 -15.35
CA CYS A 58 13.76 4.97 -14.92
C CYS A 58 12.74 5.25 -16.03
N SER A 59 13.12 5.97 -17.10
CA SER A 59 12.21 6.28 -18.21
C SER A 59 11.87 5.06 -19.06
N LEU A 60 12.69 4.00 -18.96
CA LEU A 60 12.46 2.73 -19.66
C LEU A 60 11.47 1.81 -18.93
N CYS A 61 11.09 2.14 -17.70
CA CYS A 61 10.25 1.28 -16.86
C CYS A 61 8.78 1.39 -17.27
N GLN A 62 8.19 0.29 -17.73
CA GLN A 62 6.75 0.18 -17.93
C GLN A 62 6.09 -0.33 -16.65
N SER A 63 5.62 0.59 -15.81
CA SER A 63 5.24 0.35 -14.41
C SER A 63 3.87 -0.30 -14.18
N SER A 64 3.27 -0.96 -15.16
CA SER A 64 1.94 -1.57 -15.00
C SER A 64 1.92 -2.84 -14.13
N ALA A 65 3.08 -3.37 -13.76
CA ALA A 65 3.23 -4.57 -12.93
C ALA A 65 4.62 -4.62 -12.29
N ASN A 66 4.78 -5.48 -11.28
CA ASN A 66 6.03 -5.72 -10.56
C ASN A 66 6.61 -4.45 -9.92
N THR A 67 5.76 -3.51 -9.48
CA THR A 67 6.24 -2.42 -8.64
C THR A 67 6.61 -3.01 -7.28
N SER A 68 7.86 -2.86 -6.86
CA SER A 68 8.34 -3.18 -5.51
C SER A 68 8.62 -1.91 -4.74
N ASP A 69 8.74 -1.98 -3.41
CA ASP A 69 9.14 -0.82 -2.61
C ASP A 69 10.50 -0.27 -3.07
N GLN A 70 11.44 -1.17 -3.37
CA GLN A 70 12.75 -0.83 -3.92
C GLN A 70 12.60 -0.08 -5.25
N TYR A 71 11.78 -0.58 -6.17
CA TYR A 71 11.50 0.11 -7.43
C TYR A 71 10.92 1.50 -7.18
N CYS A 72 9.93 1.61 -6.30
CA CYS A 72 9.26 2.88 -6.01
C CYS A 72 10.22 3.92 -5.40
N GLN A 73 11.09 3.47 -4.49
CA GLN A 73 12.13 4.31 -3.90
C GLN A 73 13.24 4.68 -4.89
N SER A 74 13.51 3.84 -5.89
CA SER A 74 14.51 4.15 -6.92
C SER A 74 13.95 5.10 -7.99
N CYS A 75 12.82 4.76 -8.59
CA CYS A 75 12.35 5.38 -9.84
C CYS A 75 11.05 6.18 -9.74
N SER A 76 10.33 6.16 -8.61
CA SER A 76 8.98 6.71 -8.53
C SER A 76 8.74 7.57 -7.30
N VAL A 77 9.82 8.08 -6.68
CA VAL A 77 9.81 8.85 -5.44
C VAL A 77 8.82 10.02 -5.40
N SER A 78 8.55 10.66 -6.54
CA SER A 78 7.58 11.76 -6.66
C SER A 78 6.11 11.30 -6.65
N SER A 79 5.86 10.06 -7.07
CA SER A 79 4.52 9.45 -7.11
C SER A 79 4.23 8.55 -5.91
N GLY A 80 5.26 8.02 -5.25
CA GLY A 80 5.10 7.16 -4.08
C GLY A 80 6.37 6.40 -3.71
N LYS A 81 6.54 6.12 -2.42
CA LYS A 81 7.72 5.43 -1.89
C LYS A 81 7.52 3.93 -1.76
N TYR A 82 6.28 3.45 -1.80
CA TYR A 82 5.95 2.06 -1.54
C TYR A 82 5.09 1.51 -2.66
N SER A 83 5.20 0.22 -2.91
CA SER A 83 4.31 -0.43 -3.85
C SER A 83 2.94 -0.65 -3.22
N ASN A 84 1.86 -0.49 -3.99
CA ASN A 84 0.53 -0.88 -3.55
C ASN A 84 0.43 -2.41 -3.37
N ALA A 85 -0.63 -2.89 -2.73
CA ALA A 85 -0.81 -4.32 -2.44
C ALA A 85 -0.89 -5.18 -3.72
N ALA A 86 -1.39 -4.61 -4.81
CA ALA A 86 -1.48 -5.26 -6.11
C ALA A 86 -0.16 -5.27 -6.91
N GLN A 87 0.89 -4.57 -6.45
CA GLN A 87 2.18 -4.42 -7.14
C GLN A 87 2.08 -3.86 -8.56
N THR A 88 1.17 -2.89 -8.75
CA THR A 88 0.89 -2.24 -10.03
C THR A 88 1.12 -0.73 -10.03
N ALA A 89 1.35 -0.13 -8.85
CA ALA A 89 1.59 1.30 -8.73
C ALA A 89 2.40 1.63 -7.47
N CYS A 90 3.08 2.78 -7.51
CA CYS A 90 3.72 3.37 -6.35
C CYS A 90 2.77 4.33 -5.65
N VAL A 91 2.70 4.21 -4.33
CA VAL A 91 1.82 4.97 -3.44
C VAL A 91 2.62 5.49 -2.23
N ASN A 92 2.04 6.40 -1.46
CA ASN A 92 2.75 7.05 -0.34
C ASN A 92 2.06 6.85 1.02
N PRO A 93 1.78 5.60 1.43
CA PRO A 93 1.27 5.31 2.77
C PRO A 93 2.33 5.67 3.82
N GLN A 94 1.94 5.67 5.09
CA GLN A 94 2.87 5.92 6.18
C GLN A 94 3.95 4.83 6.27
N TYR A 95 3.60 3.59 5.95
CA TYR A 95 4.51 2.44 5.89
C TYR A 95 4.20 1.55 4.68
N SER A 96 5.15 0.69 4.31
CA SER A 96 5.00 -0.22 3.16
C SER A 96 3.68 -1.01 3.18
N CYS A 97 3.10 -1.24 1.99
CA CYS A 97 1.93 -2.08 1.83
C CYS A 97 2.28 -3.58 1.82
N THR A 98 3.53 -3.93 1.51
CA THR A 98 3.99 -5.31 1.30
C THR A 98 4.99 -5.78 2.36
N ASN A 99 5.78 -4.86 2.93
CA ASN A 99 6.81 -5.11 3.93
C ASN A 99 6.57 -4.27 5.20
N ARG A 100 5.33 -4.26 5.70
CA ARG A 100 4.92 -3.38 6.82
C ARG A 100 5.52 -3.75 8.18
N GLY A 101 5.86 -5.03 8.38
CA GLY A 101 6.32 -5.53 9.68
C GLY A 101 5.22 -5.43 10.75
N SER A 102 5.56 -4.90 11.92
CA SER A 102 4.66 -4.75 13.07
C SER A 102 3.88 -3.42 13.11
N GLN A 103 4.01 -2.58 12.08
CA GLN A 103 3.33 -1.28 12.05
C GLN A 103 1.82 -1.46 11.83
N LEU A 104 1.01 -0.72 12.59
CA LEU A 104 -0.44 -0.76 12.44
C LEU A 104 -0.88 -0.06 11.14
N TRP A 105 -2.00 -0.52 10.61
CA TRP A 105 -2.70 0.07 9.48
C TRP A 105 -3.61 1.20 9.93
N THR A 106 -3.63 2.27 9.15
CA THR A 106 -4.63 3.34 9.23
C THR A 106 -5.56 3.27 8.02
N ASP A 107 -6.72 3.92 8.10
CA ASP A 107 -7.62 4.02 6.94
C ASP A 107 -6.94 4.70 5.74
N SER A 108 -6.09 5.70 6.00
CA SER A 108 -5.30 6.34 4.95
C SER A 108 -4.33 5.37 4.28
N ASP A 109 -3.65 4.53 5.06
CA ASP A 109 -2.79 3.49 4.50
C ASP A 109 -3.60 2.51 3.63
N CYS A 110 -4.74 2.04 4.13
CA CYS A 110 -5.58 1.08 3.44
C CYS A 110 -6.12 1.62 2.11
N ASN A 111 -6.58 2.87 2.12
CA ASN A 111 -7.08 3.54 0.92
C ASN A 111 -6.01 3.65 -0.18
N GLN A 112 -4.77 3.94 0.21
CA GLN A 112 -3.66 4.07 -0.73
C GLN A 112 -3.12 2.72 -1.18
N CYS A 113 -2.99 1.75 -0.27
CA CYS A 113 -2.45 0.44 -0.58
C CYS A 113 -3.41 -0.45 -1.38
N TYR A 114 -4.73 -0.26 -1.25
CA TYR A 114 -5.75 -1.08 -1.91
C TYR A 114 -6.66 -0.22 -2.80
N ASN A 115 -7.63 0.47 -2.20
CA ASN A 115 -8.51 1.47 -2.82
C ASN A 115 -9.43 2.05 -1.73
N SER A 116 -10.27 3.02 -2.08
CA SER A 116 -11.16 3.75 -1.16
C SER A 116 -12.23 2.91 -0.43
N SER A 117 -12.39 1.63 -0.74
CA SER A 117 -13.31 0.73 -0.03
C SER A 117 -12.66 -0.07 1.10
N TYR A 118 -11.36 0.12 1.32
CA TYR A 118 -10.58 -0.57 2.35
C TYR A 118 -10.26 0.34 3.53
N PHE A 119 -10.50 -0.18 4.73
CA PHE A 119 -10.29 0.51 6.00
C PHE A 119 -9.45 -0.36 6.93
N ALA A 120 -8.77 0.25 7.89
CA ALA A 120 -8.10 -0.50 8.94
C ALA A 120 -9.15 -1.20 9.80
N ASN A 121 -8.93 -2.48 10.10
CA ASN A 121 -9.81 -3.20 11.02
C ASN A 121 -9.72 -2.61 12.45
N GLY A 122 -10.59 -3.07 13.35
CA GLY A 122 -10.66 -2.53 14.72
C GLY A 122 -9.36 -2.62 15.54
N SER A 123 -8.47 -3.57 15.20
CA SER A 123 -7.15 -3.73 15.82
C SER A 123 -6.02 -3.03 15.08
N GLY A 124 -6.28 -2.45 13.90
CA GLY A 124 -5.26 -1.88 13.03
C GLY A 124 -4.27 -2.90 12.47
N THR A 125 -4.56 -4.20 12.51
CA THR A 125 -3.61 -5.24 12.09
C THR A 125 -3.72 -5.60 10.61
N GLN A 126 -4.81 -5.19 9.96
CA GLN A 126 -5.06 -5.48 8.55
C GLN A 126 -6.00 -4.44 7.93
N CYS A 127 -5.94 -4.32 6.60
CA CYS A 127 -6.95 -3.64 5.82
C CYS A 127 -8.08 -4.60 5.45
N ILE A 128 -9.31 -4.19 5.69
CA ILE A 128 -10.51 -4.95 5.37
C ILE A 128 -11.43 -4.11 4.50
N GLN A 129 -12.24 -4.77 3.68
CA GLN A 129 -13.31 -4.10 2.97
C GLN A 129 -14.50 -3.88 3.92
N SER A 130 -14.95 -2.63 4.04
CA SER A 130 -16.06 -2.21 4.90
C SER A 130 -16.76 -1.04 4.22
N SER A 131 -18.04 -0.82 4.55
CA SER A 131 -18.80 0.32 4.04
C SER A 131 -18.29 1.66 4.58
N ALA A 132 -17.61 1.66 5.72
CA ALA A 132 -17.02 2.82 6.37
C ALA A 132 -15.88 2.42 7.33
N SER A 133 -15.15 3.41 7.86
CA SER A 133 -14.09 3.23 8.86
C SER A 133 -14.56 2.42 10.08
N CYS A 134 -13.71 1.51 10.56
CA CYS A 134 -13.99 0.72 11.76
C CYS A 134 -13.83 1.50 13.07
N THR A 135 -13.10 2.62 13.05
CA THR A 135 -12.74 3.40 14.25
C THR A 135 -13.24 4.85 14.16
N ASN A 136 -13.27 5.45 12.97
CA ASN A 136 -13.69 6.82 12.71
C ASN A 136 -14.94 6.85 11.82
N ARG A 137 -15.97 6.09 12.19
CA ARG A 137 -17.16 5.84 11.36
C ARG A 137 -18.08 7.07 11.17
N GLY A 138 -18.02 8.05 12.07
CA GLY A 138 -18.92 9.20 12.05
C GLY A 138 -20.39 8.79 12.20
N THR A 139 -21.25 9.26 11.28
CA THR A 139 -22.69 8.98 11.27
C THR A 139 -23.08 7.73 10.47
N GLN A 140 -22.11 7.02 9.88
CA GLN A 140 -22.40 5.81 9.08
C GLN A 140 -22.90 4.68 9.99
N VAL A 141 -23.93 3.98 9.53
CA VAL A 141 -24.56 2.89 10.30
C VAL A 141 -23.71 1.62 10.15
N TRP A 142 -23.58 0.85 11.23
CA TRP A 142 -22.97 -0.47 11.19
C TRP A 142 -23.88 -1.46 10.46
N THR A 143 -23.33 -2.18 9.49
CA THR A 143 -23.96 -3.38 8.94
C THR A 143 -23.38 -4.64 9.60
N SER A 144 -24.12 -5.76 9.54
CA SER A 144 -23.60 -7.04 10.02
C SER A 144 -22.32 -7.44 9.30
N GLN A 145 -22.18 -7.10 8.02
CA GLN A 145 -20.96 -7.34 7.25
C GLN A 145 -19.79 -6.52 7.78
N ASP A 146 -20.01 -5.25 8.10
CA ASP A 146 -18.95 -4.41 8.68
C ASP A 146 -18.51 -4.92 10.05
N CYS A 147 -19.45 -5.34 10.90
CA CYS A 147 -19.11 -5.92 12.21
C CYS A 147 -18.26 -7.18 12.07
N LEU A 148 -18.55 -7.99 11.05
CA LEU A 148 -17.80 -9.21 10.77
C LEU A 148 -16.39 -8.85 10.30
N SER A 149 -16.26 -7.97 9.32
CA SER A 149 -14.95 -7.56 8.78
C SER A 149 -14.10 -6.80 9.81
N CYS A 150 -14.67 -5.83 10.52
CA CYS A 150 -13.95 -4.96 11.45
C CYS A 150 -13.53 -5.66 12.74
N PHE A 151 -14.38 -6.52 13.29
CA PHE A 151 -14.25 -7.04 14.66
C PHE A 151 -14.50 -8.54 14.81
N ASN A 152 -14.78 -9.27 13.73
CA ASN A 152 -15.23 -10.67 13.77
C ASN A 152 -16.50 -10.87 14.64
N LYS A 153 -17.45 -9.94 14.50
CA LYS A 153 -18.74 -9.93 15.20
C LYS A 153 -19.89 -10.10 14.21
N GLN A 154 -21.01 -10.71 14.62
CA GLN A 154 -22.05 -11.13 13.68
C GLN A 154 -23.38 -10.37 13.80
N ALA A 155 -23.55 -9.54 14.83
CA ALA A 155 -24.82 -8.84 15.08
C ALA A 155 -24.62 -7.32 15.24
N VAL A 156 -25.62 -6.55 14.80
CA VAL A 156 -25.76 -5.12 15.04
C VAL A 156 -27.01 -4.87 15.88
N VAL A 157 -26.89 -4.18 17.01
CA VAL A 157 -28.02 -3.72 17.83
C VAL A 157 -27.76 -2.27 18.21
N ASN A 158 -28.74 -1.38 18.02
CA ASN A 158 -28.61 0.05 18.32
C ASN A 158 -27.28 0.65 17.81
N ASN A 159 -26.94 0.34 16.55
CA ASN A 159 -25.71 0.77 15.88
C ASN A 159 -24.42 0.32 16.60
N THR A 160 -24.43 -0.82 17.28
CA THR A 160 -23.28 -1.39 17.99
C THR A 160 -23.06 -2.85 17.61
N CYS A 161 -21.80 -3.25 17.40
CA CYS A 161 -21.44 -4.61 17.02
C CYS A 161 -21.34 -5.56 18.24
N TYR A 162 -22.05 -6.68 18.18
CA TYR A 162 -22.05 -7.73 19.20
C TYR A 162 -21.61 -9.09 18.64
N SER A 163 -20.99 -9.89 19.52
CA SER A 163 -20.80 -11.32 19.24
C SER A 163 -22.15 -12.03 19.24
N LYS A 164 -22.29 -13.06 18.39
CA LYS A 164 -23.53 -13.84 18.24
C LYS A 164 -24.03 -14.42 19.56
N VAL A 165 -23.12 -14.87 20.42
CA VAL A 165 -23.45 -15.47 21.72
C VAL A 165 -24.13 -14.44 22.64
N ILE A 166 -23.55 -13.24 22.74
CA ILE A 166 -24.06 -12.16 23.59
C ILE A 166 -25.43 -11.67 23.10
N TYR A 167 -25.60 -11.58 21.78
CA TYR A 167 -26.87 -11.17 21.18
C TYR A 167 -28.02 -12.13 21.53
N ILE A 168 -27.80 -13.44 21.39
CA ILE A 168 -28.84 -14.45 21.70
C ILE A 168 -29.24 -14.34 23.18
N SER A 169 -28.28 -14.19 24.10
CA SER A 169 -28.57 -14.05 25.53
C SER A 169 -29.36 -12.78 25.86
N LEU A 170 -29.01 -11.63 25.26
CA LEU A 170 -29.75 -10.37 25.44
C LEU A 170 -31.18 -10.47 24.91
N ALA A 171 -31.36 -11.02 23.71
CA ALA A 171 -32.67 -11.21 23.11
C ALA A 171 -33.55 -12.13 23.97
N PHE A 172 -32.96 -13.21 24.50
CA PHE A 172 -33.66 -14.15 25.38
C PHE A 172 -34.09 -13.49 26.70
N MET A 173 -33.21 -12.70 27.34
CA MET A 173 -33.55 -12.01 28.58
C MET A 173 -34.65 -10.95 28.41
N ILE A 174 -34.65 -10.20 27.30
CA ILE A 174 -35.71 -9.24 27.00
C ILE A 174 -37.04 -9.95 26.78
N SER A 175 -37.05 -11.09 26.09
CA SER A 175 -38.27 -11.87 25.85
C SER A 175 -38.88 -12.52 27.09
N MET A 176 -38.12 -12.65 28.19
CA MET A 176 -38.64 -13.12 29.47
C MET A 176 -39.19 -12.00 30.37
N LEU A 177 -38.96 -10.73 30.00
CA LEU A 177 -39.40 -9.55 30.74
C LEU A 177 -40.68 -8.90 30.17
N LEU A 178 -41.14 -9.36 28.99
CA LEU A 178 -42.37 -8.94 28.29
C LEU A 178 -43.41 -10.04 28.36
#